data_AF-A0A9N9U942-F1
#
_entry.id   AF-A0A9N9U942-F1
#
_cell.length_a   1.000
_cell.length_b   1.000
_cell.length_c   1.000
_cell.angle_alpha   90.00
_cell.angle_beta   90.00
_cell.angle_gamma   90.00
#
_symmetry.space_group_name_H-M   'P 1'
#
loop_
_entity.id
_entity.type
_entity.pdbx_description
1 polymer ?
#
loop_
_entity_poly.entity_id
_entity_poly.type
_entity_poly.pdbx_seq_one_letter_code
_entity_poly.pdbx_strand_id
1 'polypeptide(L)'
;MHQIRTNPHGDENEAVSIIFEQKLRDMLTKIRKLAAECTELAMKEGAVTERDDPASIVGTRIDFKSALMCQVFMSLHLIQMTALRMLYEMSIIYSSPDPELWDQFREVAVENWKAMPYILSLESIVASNTIATVFIGYEAANEEEKLYLQNVMLSVDEYLGRYPKDRAALDTVILEAGKLLTGLKPVLKELPNNS
;
A
#
# COMPACT_ATOMS: atom_id res chain seq x y z
N MET A 1 -17.56 -25.41 5.88
CA MET A 1 -17.54 -24.72 4.57
C MET A 1 -18.62 -23.64 4.64
N HIS A 2 -18.27 -22.43 5.08
CA HIS A 2 -19.23 -21.33 5.22
C HIS A 2 -19.51 -20.75 3.83
N GLN A 3 -20.72 -20.92 3.34
CA GLN A 3 -21.22 -20.14 2.20
C GLN A 3 -21.11 -18.67 2.58
N ILE A 4 -20.37 -17.89 1.80
CA ILE A 4 -20.50 -16.43 1.79
C ILE A 4 -21.95 -16.17 1.39
N ARG A 5 -22.80 -15.84 2.36
CA ARG A 5 -24.24 -15.66 2.13
C ARG A 5 -24.45 -14.39 1.32
N THR A 6 -25.29 -14.47 0.31
CA THR A 6 -25.54 -13.46 -0.73
C THR A 6 -26.20 -12.17 -0.23
N ASN A 7 -26.64 -12.11 1.03
CA ASN A 7 -27.23 -10.90 1.63
C ASN A 7 -26.35 -10.37 2.77
N PRO A 8 -25.59 -9.28 2.58
CA PRO A 8 -24.77 -8.70 3.64
C PRO A 8 -25.60 -8.17 4.83
N HIS A 9 -26.87 -7.82 4.62
CA HIS A 9 -27.79 -7.26 5.62
C HIS A 9 -28.65 -8.31 6.34
N GLY A 10 -28.25 -9.58 6.36
CA GLY A 10 -28.89 -10.55 7.25
C GLY A 10 -28.37 -10.38 8.68
N ASP A 11 -29.23 -10.47 9.71
CA ASP A 11 -28.90 -10.28 11.13
C ASP A 11 -27.60 -11.00 11.57
N GLU A 12 -27.35 -12.22 11.08
CA GLU A 12 -26.12 -12.97 11.37
C GLU A 12 -24.86 -12.37 10.72
N ASN A 13 -24.98 -11.87 9.48
CA ASN A 13 -23.85 -11.26 8.77
C ASN A 13 -23.50 -9.87 9.34
N GLU A 14 -24.50 -9.13 9.81
CA GLU A 14 -24.32 -7.84 10.46
C GLU A 14 -23.69 -8.00 11.86
N ALA A 15 -24.13 -8.98 12.65
CA ALA A 15 -23.47 -9.28 13.92
C ALA A 15 -22.01 -9.71 13.74
N VAL A 16 -21.72 -10.53 12.71
CA VAL A 16 -20.34 -10.96 12.40
C VAL A 16 -19.49 -9.80 11.89
N SER A 17 -20.06 -8.88 11.09
CA SER A 17 -19.31 -7.73 10.58
C SER A 17 -18.89 -6.77 11.68
N ILE A 18 -19.76 -6.49 12.65
CA ILE A 18 -19.42 -5.65 13.82
C ILE A 18 -18.24 -6.25 14.60
N ILE A 19 -18.26 -7.57 14.86
CA ILE A 19 -17.18 -8.26 15.58
C ILE A 19 -15.87 -8.21 14.76
N PHE A 20 -15.96 -8.44 13.45
CA PHE A 20 -14.80 -8.40 12.57
C PHE A 20 -14.21 -6.99 12.48
N GLU A 21 -15.05 -5.97 12.30
CA GLU A 21 -14.66 -4.56 12.27
C GLU A 21 -13.93 -4.17 13.56
N GLN A 22 -14.50 -4.51 14.72
CA GLN A 22 -13.86 -4.21 16.01
C GLN A 22 -12.49 -4.88 16.13
N LYS A 23 -12.36 -6.17 15.77
CA LYS A 23 -11.08 -6.87 15.79
C LYS A 23 -10.05 -6.24 14.86
N LEU A 24 -10.49 -5.80 13.68
CA LEU A 24 -9.64 -5.17 12.69
C LEU A 24 -9.17 -3.78 13.15
N ARG A 25 -10.05 -2.99 13.78
CA ARG A 25 -9.70 -1.70 14.43
C ARG A 25 -8.74 -1.89 15.59
N ASP A 26 -8.94 -2.90 16.44
CA ASP A 26 -8.04 -3.22 17.55
C ASP A 26 -6.65 -3.64 17.05
N MET A 27 -6.60 -4.43 15.98
CA MET A 27 -5.35 -4.83 15.33
C MET A 27 -4.63 -3.62 14.73
N LEU A 28 -5.34 -2.78 13.97
CA LEU A 28 -4.80 -1.57 13.36
C LEU A 28 -4.22 -0.62 14.43
N THR A 29 -4.92 -0.44 15.54
CA THR A 29 -4.45 0.38 16.67
C THR A 29 -3.14 -0.15 17.25
N LYS A 30 -3.04 -1.47 17.46
CA LYS A 30 -1.80 -2.10 17.96
C LYS A 30 -0.64 -1.97 16.97
N ILE A 31 -0.90 -2.15 15.68
CA ILE A 31 0.12 -2.06 14.63
C ILE A 31 0.61 -0.62 14.49
N ARG A 32 -0.28 0.37 14.50
CA ARG A 32 0.09 1.79 14.47
C ARG A 32 0.99 2.18 15.62
N LYS A 33 0.61 1.77 16.83
CA LYS A 33 1.42 1.99 18.02
C LYS A 33 2.80 1.36 17.88
N LEU A 34 2.87 0.10 17.47
CA LEU A 34 4.14 -0.60 17.25
C LEU A 34 4.99 0.07 16.16
N ALA A 35 4.37 0.46 15.05
CA ALA A 35 5.06 1.13 13.94
C ALA A 35 5.65 2.48 14.38
N ALA A 36 4.89 3.27 15.15
CA ALA A 36 5.36 4.53 15.71
C ALA A 36 6.55 4.30 16.68
N GLU A 37 6.41 3.38 17.64
CA GLU A 37 7.48 3.06 18.60
C GLU A 37 8.76 2.55 17.92
N CYS A 38 8.62 1.66 16.93
CA CYS A 38 9.76 1.15 16.15
C CYS A 38 10.42 2.23 15.32
N THR A 39 9.64 3.10 14.68
CA THR A 39 10.16 4.18 13.83
C THR A 39 10.87 5.23 14.67
N GLU A 40 10.29 5.65 15.80
CA GLU A 40 10.90 6.59 16.74
C GLU A 40 12.23 6.06 17.27
N LEU A 41 12.26 4.79 17.70
CA LEU A 41 13.50 4.16 18.14
C LEU A 41 14.55 4.10 17.01
N ALA A 42 14.13 3.72 15.80
CA ALA A 42 15.03 3.64 14.65
C ALA A 42 15.57 5.02 14.25
N MET A 43 14.77 6.08 14.35
CA MET A 43 15.21 7.46 14.14
C MET A 43 16.21 7.91 15.21
N LYS A 44 15.91 7.63 16.49
CA LYS A 44 16.79 7.96 17.62
C LYS A 44 18.16 7.31 17.50
N GLU A 45 18.21 6.06 17.06
CA GLU A 45 19.46 5.30 16.84
C GLU A 45 20.14 5.62 15.48
N GLY A 46 19.57 6.55 14.69
CA GLY A 46 20.09 6.92 13.36
C GLY A 46 19.99 5.81 12.31
N ALA A 47 19.17 4.79 12.55
CA ALA A 47 18.90 3.72 11.59
C ALA A 47 17.90 4.15 10.50
N VAL A 48 17.09 5.17 10.79
CA VAL A 48 16.15 5.82 9.87
C VAL A 48 16.40 7.33 9.95
N THR A 49 16.49 8.01 8.81
CA THR A 49 16.59 9.47 8.79
C THR A 49 15.65 10.05 7.75
N GLU A 50 14.82 11.00 8.15
CA GLU A 50 14.02 11.80 7.22
C GLU A 50 14.78 13.06 6.82
N ARG A 51 14.71 13.42 5.53
CA ARG A 51 15.39 14.58 4.94
C ARG A 51 14.51 15.22 3.87
N ASP A 52 14.70 16.51 3.65
CA ASP A 52 14.09 17.22 2.53
C ASP A 52 14.59 16.64 1.20
N ASP A 53 13.66 16.42 0.27
CA ASP A 53 13.95 15.94 -1.07
C ASP A 53 12.95 16.56 -2.06
N PRO A 54 13.29 17.69 -2.69
CA PRO A 54 12.44 18.33 -3.68
C PRO A 54 12.16 17.50 -4.93
N ALA A 55 12.92 16.42 -5.17
CA ALA A 55 12.67 15.49 -6.27
C ALA A 55 11.68 14.37 -5.91
N SER A 56 11.44 14.15 -4.61
CA SER A 56 10.41 13.24 -4.12
C SER A 56 9.03 13.88 -4.30
N ILE A 57 8.05 13.07 -4.69
CA ILE A 57 6.65 13.51 -4.82
C ILE A 57 6.05 14.03 -3.50
N VAL A 58 6.60 13.59 -2.37
CA VAL A 58 6.17 14.00 -1.03
C VAL A 58 6.95 15.23 -0.52
N GLY A 59 8.01 15.64 -1.21
CA GLY A 59 8.92 16.72 -0.79
C GLY A 59 9.92 16.33 0.30
N THR A 60 9.73 15.16 0.93
CA THR A 60 10.71 14.55 1.84
C THR A 60 11.00 13.11 1.42
N ARG A 61 12.09 12.57 1.95
CA ARG A 61 12.49 11.17 1.78
C ARG A 61 12.94 10.56 3.10
N ILE A 62 12.83 9.25 3.18
CA ILE A 62 13.36 8.46 4.29
C ILE A 62 14.54 7.61 3.79
N ASP A 63 15.69 7.82 4.41
CA ASP A 63 16.88 7.00 4.22
C ASP A 63 16.97 5.93 5.32
N PHE A 64 17.37 4.71 4.94
CA PHE A 64 17.50 3.58 5.85
C PHE A 64 18.94 3.09 5.94
N LYS A 65 19.37 2.67 7.13
CA LYS A 65 20.69 2.08 7.35
C LYS A 65 20.87 0.73 6.65
N SER A 66 19.77 0.03 6.34
CA SER A 66 19.80 -1.24 5.60
C SER A 66 18.51 -1.48 4.81
N ALA A 67 18.61 -2.27 3.75
CA ALA A 67 17.45 -2.69 2.96
C ALA A 67 16.43 -3.47 3.78
N LEU A 68 16.87 -4.26 4.77
CA LEU A 68 15.98 -4.96 5.69
C LEU A 68 15.11 -3.98 6.50
N MET A 69 15.68 -2.86 6.96
CA MET A 69 14.93 -1.85 7.69
C MET A 69 13.86 -1.20 6.81
N CYS A 70 14.22 -0.90 5.54
CA CYS A 70 13.26 -0.44 4.55
C CYS A 70 12.13 -1.47 4.36
N GLN A 71 12.45 -2.75 4.17
CA GLN A 71 11.44 -3.81 4.00
C GLN A 71 10.50 -3.92 5.21
N VAL A 72 11.02 -3.84 6.44
CA VAL A 72 10.20 -3.85 7.66
C VAL A 72 9.29 -2.63 7.71
N PHE A 73 9.82 -1.44 7.43
CA PHE A 73 9.05 -0.21 7.35
C PHE A 73 7.91 -0.32 6.32
N MET A 74 8.22 -0.76 5.10
CA MET A 74 7.22 -0.93 4.03
C MET A 74 6.17 -1.99 4.40
N SER A 75 6.57 -3.08 5.06
CA SER A 75 5.66 -4.14 5.51
C SER A 75 4.69 -3.65 6.59
N LEU A 76 5.14 -2.82 7.53
CA LEU A 76 4.27 -2.22 8.53
C LEU A 76 3.22 -1.29 7.90
N HIS A 77 3.61 -0.52 6.88
CA HIS A 77 2.67 0.33 6.13
C HIS A 77 1.70 -0.51 5.29
N LEU A 78 2.19 -1.59 4.66
CA LEU A 78 1.36 -2.52 3.91
C LEU A 78 0.20 -3.06 4.76
N ILE A 79 0.51 -3.58 5.96
CA ILE A 79 -0.52 -4.16 6.83
C ILE A 79 -1.54 -3.09 7.27
N GLN A 80 -1.09 -1.87 7.56
CA GLN A 80 -1.97 -0.75 7.90
C GLN A 80 -2.89 -0.38 6.73
N MET A 81 -2.33 -0.23 5.53
CA MET A 81 -3.09 0.08 4.31
C MET A 81 -4.11 -1.01 3.99
N THR A 82 -3.74 -2.30 4.09
CA THR A 82 -4.66 -3.42 3.90
C THR A 82 -5.82 -3.36 4.91
N ALA A 83 -5.53 -3.16 6.20
CA ALA A 83 -6.57 -3.09 7.23
C ALA A 83 -7.51 -1.89 7.04
N LEU A 84 -6.96 -0.71 6.72
CA LEU A 84 -7.75 0.50 6.44
C LEU A 84 -8.65 0.31 5.22
N ARG A 85 -8.12 -0.27 4.14
CA ARG A 85 -8.92 -0.52 2.95
C ARG A 85 -10.05 -1.51 3.23
N MET A 86 -9.77 -2.59 3.97
CA MET A 86 -10.81 -3.55 4.37
C MET A 86 -11.92 -2.89 5.21
N LEU A 87 -11.56 -2.03 6.17
CA LEU A 87 -12.54 -1.27 6.96
C LEU A 87 -13.37 -0.34 6.07
N TYR A 88 -12.72 0.36 5.14
CA TYR A 88 -13.41 1.27 4.21
C TYR A 88 -14.41 0.52 3.32
N GLU A 89 -14.01 -0.62 2.74
CA GLU A 89 -14.90 -1.45 1.92
C GLU A 89 -16.09 -1.99 2.74
N MET A 90 -15.88 -2.38 4.00
CA MET A 90 -16.98 -2.75 4.88
C MET A 90 -17.94 -1.60 5.12
N SER A 91 -17.42 -0.40 5.34
CA SER A 91 -18.24 0.81 5.53
C SER A 91 -19.16 1.06 4.32
N ILE A 92 -18.69 0.76 3.11
CA ILE A 92 -19.49 0.84 1.87
C ILE A 92 -20.53 -0.30 1.83
N ILE A 93 -20.13 -1.54 2.06
CA ILE A 93 -21.02 -2.73 2.01
C ILE A 93 -22.20 -2.57 2.97
N TYR A 94 -21.95 -2.05 4.17
CA TYR A 94 -22.97 -1.84 5.20
C TYR A 94 -23.63 -0.46 5.12
N SER A 95 -23.45 0.29 4.01
CA SER A 95 -24.10 1.57 3.73
C SER A 95 -23.85 2.66 4.80
N SER A 96 -22.68 2.63 5.43
CA SER A 96 -22.21 3.67 6.34
C SER A 96 -20.78 4.11 5.97
N PRO A 97 -20.56 4.71 4.78
CA PRO A 97 -19.23 5.08 4.33
C PRO A 97 -18.52 6.00 5.33
N ASP A 98 -17.31 5.61 5.72
CA ASP A 98 -16.48 6.35 6.66
C ASP A 98 -15.30 6.99 5.88
N PRO A 99 -15.42 8.28 5.48
CA PRO A 99 -14.38 8.95 4.71
C PRO A 99 -13.06 9.09 5.48
N GLU A 100 -13.10 9.06 6.81
CA GLU A 100 -11.90 9.16 7.64
C GLU A 100 -10.96 7.95 7.42
N LEU A 101 -11.51 6.78 7.16
CA LEU A 101 -10.72 5.59 6.82
C LEU A 101 -9.95 5.77 5.51
N TRP A 102 -10.54 6.48 4.54
CA TRP A 102 -9.89 6.79 3.26
C TRP A 102 -8.77 7.80 3.43
N ASP A 103 -9.01 8.86 4.20
CA ASP A 103 -7.99 9.88 4.50
C ASP A 103 -6.80 9.23 5.23
N GLN A 104 -7.07 8.40 6.24
CA GLN A 104 -6.05 7.63 6.94
C GLN A 104 -5.30 6.65 6.03
N PHE A 105 -5.98 6.01 5.07
CA PHE A 105 -5.35 5.14 4.09
C PHE A 105 -4.37 5.92 3.22
N ARG A 106 -4.78 7.10 2.75
CA ARG A 106 -3.94 8.00 1.96
C ARG A 106 -2.73 8.49 2.75
N GLU A 107 -2.90 8.88 4.02
CA GLU A 107 -1.78 9.29 4.87
C GLU A 107 -0.69 8.21 4.96
N VAL A 108 -1.09 6.96 5.20
CA VAL A 108 -0.15 5.83 5.25
C VAL A 108 0.51 5.59 3.88
N ALA A 109 -0.22 5.74 2.78
CA ALA A 109 0.34 5.64 1.44
C ALA A 109 1.40 6.73 1.16
N VAL A 110 1.13 7.97 1.54
CA VAL A 110 2.07 9.09 1.39
C VAL A 110 3.34 8.86 2.21
N GLU A 111 3.23 8.44 3.47
CA GLU A 111 4.40 8.07 4.29
C GLU A 111 5.20 6.92 3.67
N ASN A 112 4.51 5.93 3.09
CA ASN A 112 5.15 4.83 2.38
C ASN A 112 5.96 5.29 1.16
N TRP A 113 5.46 6.29 0.42
CA TRP A 113 6.14 6.83 -0.76
C TRP A 113 7.42 7.62 -0.45
N LYS A 114 7.61 8.10 0.78
CA LYS A 114 8.88 8.72 1.19
C LYS A 114 10.07 7.77 1.09
N ALA A 115 9.85 6.45 1.07
CA ALA A 115 10.90 5.45 0.89
C ALA A 115 11.33 5.25 -0.57
N MET A 116 10.61 5.82 -1.55
CA MET A 116 10.89 5.59 -2.98
C MET A 116 12.32 5.98 -3.39
N PRO A 117 12.87 7.15 -2.99
CA PRO A 117 14.25 7.51 -3.33
C PRO A 117 15.27 6.51 -2.80
N TYR A 118 15.05 5.98 -1.59
CA TYR A 118 15.90 4.93 -1.04
C TYR A 118 15.80 3.62 -1.84
N ILE A 119 14.57 3.19 -2.19
CA ILE A 119 14.35 1.97 -2.99
C ILE A 119 15.05 2.05 -4.34
N LEU A 120 15.00 3.22 -4.99
CA LEU A 120 15.69 3.46 -6.26
C LEU A 120 17.22 3.42 -6.15
N SER A 121 17.77 3.60 -4.94
CA SER A 121 19.21 3.47 -4.70
C SER A 121 19.68 2.03 -4.48
N LEU A 122 18.76 1.08 -4.32
CA LEU A 122 19.07 -0.33 -4.10
C LEU A 122 19.40 -1.05 -5.42
N GLU A 123 20.07 -2.19 -5.32
CA GLU A 123 20.23 -3.11 -6.46
C GLU A 123 18.87 -3.54 -7.00
N SER A 124 18.74 -3.66 -8.34
CA SER A 124 17.47 -3.85 -9.03
C SER A 124 16.63 -5.01 -8.51
N ILE A 125 17.27 -6.12 -8.10
CA ILE A 125 16.57 -7.29 -7.52
C ILE A 125 15.95 -6.95 -6.16
N VAL A 126 16.68 -6.23 -5.31
CA VAL A 126 16.20 -5.83 -3.97
C VAL A 126 15.12 -4.76 -4.10
N ALA A 127 15.32 -3.79 -4.98
CA ALA A 127 14.33 -2.76 -5.28
C ALA A 127 13.01 -3.37 -5.78
N SER A 128 13.09 -4.32 -6.72
CA SER A 128 11.91 -5.00 -7.29
C SER A 128 11.11 -5.80 -6.26
N ASN A 129 11.77 -6.41 -5.28
CA ASN A 129 11.07 -7.11 -4.20
C ASN A 129 10.40 -6.14 -3.21
N THR A 130 10.91 -4.91 -3.09
CA THR A 130 10.43 -3.94 -2.10
C THR A 130 9.29 -3.08 -2.64
N ILE A 131 9.29 -2.79 -3.94
CA ILE A 131 8.33 -1.88 -4.60
C ILE A 131 6.88 -2.38 -4.62
N ALA A 132 6.64 -3.69 -4.44
CA ALA A 132 5.29 -4.27 -4.51
C ALA A 132 4.29 -3.65 -3.50
N THR A 133 4.80 -3.12 -2.39
CA THR A 133 4.00 -2.46 -1.36
C THR A 133 3.36 -1.15 -1.83
N VAL A 134 3.94 -0.51 -2.84
CA VAL A 134 3.44 0.73 -3.46
C VAL A 134 2.13 0.50 -4.19
N PHE A 135 1.87 -0.73 -4.66
CA PHE A 135 0.67 -1.05 -5.45
C PHE A 135 -0.62 -0.82 -4.67
N ILE A 136 -0.61 -1.06 -3.35
CA ILE A 136 -1.78 -0.79 -2.52
C ILE A 136 -2.06 0.71 -2.43
N GLY A 137 -1.03 1.50 -2.10
CA GLY A 137 -1.18 2.95 -1.96
C GLY A 137 -1.53 3.66 -3.26
N TYR A 138 -1.22 3.06 -4.42
CA TYR A 138 -1.40 3.67 -5.73
C TYR A 138 -2.83 4.18 -6.01
N GLU A 139 -3.86 3.50 -5.49
CA GLU A 139 -5.25 3.95 -5.69
C GLU A 139 -5.57 5.26 -4.95
N ALA A 140 -4.83 5.57 -3.88
CA ALA A 140 -4.96 6.85 -3.17
C ALA A 140 -4.23 8.01 -3.89
N ALA A 141 -3.48 7.73 -4.95
CA ALA A 141 -2.67 8.73 -5.65
C ALA A 141 -3.53 9.61 -6.57
N ASN A 142 -3.22 10.91 -6.59
CA ASN A 142 -3.71 11.81 -7.63
C ASN A 142 -2.94 11.60 -8.95
N GLU A 143 -3.32 12.30 -10.02
CA GLU A 143 -2.73 12.08 -11.35
C GLU A 143 -1.22 12.37 -11.43
N GLU A 144 -0.73 13.37 -10.70
CA GLU A 144 0.70 13.69 -10.64
C GLU A 144 1.48 12.60 -9.87
N GLU A 145 0.94 12.20 -8.72
CA GLU A 145 1.49 11.13 -7.90
C GLU A 145 1.53 9.80 -8.65
N LYS A 146 0.45 9.45 -9.36
CA LYS A 146 0.40 8.25 -10.21
C LYS A 146 1.50 8.27 -11.27
N LEU A 147 1.71 9.39 -11.94
CA LEU A 147 2.74 9.53 -12.95
C LEU A 147 4.14 9.32 -12.34
N TYR A 148 4.40 9.92 -11.18
CA TYR A 148 5.63 9.72 -10.44
C TYR A 148 5.83 8.24 -10.06
N LEU A 149 4.83 7.59 -9.46
CA LEU A 149 4.91 6.19 -9.03
C LEU A 149 5.12 5.23 -10.21
N GLN A 150 4.46 5.48 -11.35
CA GLN A 150 4.72 4.73 -12.58
C GLN A 150 6.17 4.88 -13.05
N ASN A 151 6.74 6.08 -12.97
CA ASN A 151 8.15 6.30 -13.34
C ASN A 151 9.08 5.52 -12.42
N VAL A 152 8.82 5.53 -11.10
CA VAL A 152 9.60 4.75 -10.14
C VAL A 152 9.53 3.26 -10.49
N MET A 153 8.34 2.72 -10.77
CA MET A 153 8.17 1.30 -11.09
C MET A 153 8.88 0.91 -12.38
N LEU A 154 8.79 1.72 -13.43
CA LEU A 154 9.49 1.48 -14.69
C LEU A 154 11.02 1.54 -14.52
N SER A 155 11.53 2.47 -13.69
CA SER A 155 12.95 2.54 -13.36
C SER A 155 13.44 1.32 -12.59
N VAL A 156 12.65 0.84 -11.61
CA VAL A 156 12.98 -0.39 -10.86
C VAL A 156 12.96 -1.62 -11.77
N ASP A 157 12.03 -1.66 -12.72
CA ASP A 157 11.83 -2.78 -13.64
C ASP A 157 12.74 -2.75 -14.87
N GLU A 158 13.55 -1.71 -15.07
CA GLU A 158 14.41 -1.53 -16.26
C GLU A 158 15.26 -2.78 -16.57
N TYR A 159 15.75 -3.45 -15.53
CA TYR A 159 16.55 -4.67 -15.65
C TYR A 159 15.74 -5.95 -15.83
N LEU A 160 14.56 -6.06 -15.19
CA LEU A 160 13.78 -7.31 -15.14
C LEU A 160 12.71 -7.39 -16.24
N GLY A 161 12.24 -6.26 -16.76
CA GLY A 161 11.29 -6.18 -17.87
C GLY A 161 9.97 -6.90 -17.62
N ARG A 162 9.47 -6.88 -16.39
CA ARG A 162 8.24 -7.58 -15.97
C ARG A 162 6.97 -6.79 -16.28
N TYR A 163 7.06 -5.47 -16.37
CA TYR A 163 5.90 -4.60 -16.52
C TYR A 163 5.76 -4.05 -17.94
N PRO A 164 4.52 -3.78 -18.39
CA PRO A 164 4.31 -3.12 -19.67
C PRO A 164 4.88 -1.70 -19.63
N LYS A 165 5.52 -1.30 -20.74
CA LYS A 165 6.06 0.06 -20.92
C LYS A 165 4.98 1.09 -21.27
N ASP A 166 3.83 0.61 -21.78
CA ASP A 166 2.66 1.45 -21.99
C ASP A 166 2.05 1.86 -20.64
N ARG A 167 1.85 3.16 -20.44
CA ARG A 167 1.41 3.70 -19.15
C ARG A 167 -0.01 3.30 -18.79
N ALA A 168 -0.92 3.18 -19.77
CA ALA A 168 -2.30 2.79 -19.50
C ALA A 168 -2.38 1.31 -19.11
N ALA A 169 -1.59 0.46 -19.76
CA ALA A 169 -1.44 -0.94 -19.38
C ALA A 169 -0.79 -1.08 -17.99
N LEU A 170 0.22 -0.26 -17.68
CA LEU A 170 0.88 -0.25 -16.39
C LEU A 170 -0.07 0.20 -15.26
N ASP A 171 -0.83 1.28 -15.46
CA ASP A 171 -1.86 1.75 -14.54
C ASP A 171 -2.84 0.62 -14.17
N THR A 172 -3.33 -0.10 -15.18
CA THR A 172 -4.21 -1.25 -14.99
C THR A 172 -3.52 -2.33 -14.15
N VAL A 173 -2.29 -2.72 -14.49
CA VAL A 173 -1.54 -3.75 -13.74
C VAL A 173 -1.39 -3.38 -12.26
N ILE A 174 -1.01 -2.14 -11.96
CA ILE A 174 -0.77 -1.68 -10.60
C ILE A 174 -2.07 -1.67 -9.80
N LEU A 175 -3.15 -1.12 -10.37
CA LEU A 175 -4.46 -1.08 -9.72
C LEU A 175 -5.01 -2.48 -9.44
N GLU A 176 -4.91 -3.39 -10.40
CA GLU A 176 -5.39 -4.76 -10.23
C GLU A 176 -4.56 -5.56 -9.21
N ALA A 177 -3.24 -5.31 -9.14
CA ALA A 177 -2.39 -5.86 -8.10
C ALA A 177 -2.75 -5.31 -6.70
N GLY A 178 -3.00 -4.01 -6.59
CA GLY A 178 -3.44 -3.37 -5.34
C GLY A 178 -4.79 -3.93 -4.83
N LYS A 179 -5.74 -4.16 -5.74
CA LYS A 179 -7.03 -4.81 -5.43
C LYS A 179 -6.85 -6.23 -4.90
N LEU A 180 -6.01 -7.04 -5.55
CA LEU A 180 -5.72 -8.41 -5.11
C LEU A 180 -5.20 -8.45 -3.67
N LEU A 181 -4.30 -7.54 -3.32
CA LEU A 181 -3.71 -7.47 -1.98
C LEU A 181 -4.68 -6.99 -0.89
N THR A 182 -5.79 -6.35 -1.28
CA THR A 182 -6.84 -5.86 -0.37
C THR A 182 -8.08 -6.75 -0.37
N GLY A 183 -8.04 -7.88 -1.07
CA GLY A 183 -9.14 -8.85 -1.14
C GLY A 183 -10.26 -8.46 -2.11
N LEU A 184 -10.07 -7.41 -2.90
CA LEU A 184 -10.97 -7.02 -3.98
C LEU A 184 -10.77 -7.91 -5.21
N LYS A 185 -11.86 -8.23 -5.90
CA LYS A 185 -11.80 -9.05 -7.11
C LYS A 185 -11.19 -8.23 -8.25
N PRO A 186 -10.02 -8.62 -8.79
CA PRO A 186 -9.46 -7.92 -9.93
C PRO A 186 -10.25 -8.21 -11.21
N VAL A 187 -10.27 -7.24 -12.12
CA VAL A 187 -10.64 -7.42 -13.52
C VAL A 187 -9.37 -7.74 -14.29
N LEU A 188 -8.93 -9.00 -14.22
CA LEU A 188 -7.80 -9.47 -15.01
C LEU A 188 -8.20 -9.48 -16.50
N LYS A 189 -7.77 -8.45 -17.24
CA LYS A 189 -7.66 -8.56 -18.69
C LYS A 189 -6.38 -9.35 -18.98
N GLU A 190 -6.42 -10.31 -19.90
CA GLU A 190 -5.22 -11.02 -20.34
C GLU A 190 -4.16 -9.98 -20.72
N LEU A 191 -3.02 -10.01 -20.03
CA LEU A 191 -1.90 -9.14 -20.40
C LEU A 191 -1.49 -9.54 -21.82
N PRO A 192 -1.36 -8.58 -22.76
CA PRO A 192 -0.82 -8.91 -24.06
C PRO A 192 0.55 -9.55 -23.83
N ASN A 193 0.73 -10.77 -24.35
CA ASN A 193 2.02 -11.45 -24.31
C ASN A 193 3.05 -10.53 -24.96
N ASN A 194 3.98 -10.02 -24.17
CA ASN A 194 5.12 -9.28 -24.69
C ASN A 194 6.02 -10.27 -25.44
N SER A 195 5.85 -10.34 -26.76
CA SER A 195 6.80 -10.91 -27.71
C SER A 195 7.81 -9.87 -28.16
#